data_AF-A4AKS6-F1
#
_entry.id   AF-A4AKS6-F1
#
_cell.length_a   1.000
_cell.length_b   1.000
_cell.length_c   1.000
_cell.angle_alpha   90.00
_cell.angle_beta   90.00
_cell.angle_gamma   90.00
#
_symmetry.space_group_name_H-M   'P 1'
#
loop_
_entity.id
_entity.type
_entity.pdbx_description
1 polymer ?
#
loop_
_entity_poly.entity_id
_entity_poly.type
_entity_poly.pdbx_seq_one_letter_code
_entity_poly.pdbx_strand_id
1 'polypeptide(L)'
;MHSGDNANLERQFERDKDDVRELGVPLETIESPEQAGNNHNLRYRIPRADYELPEDISFSAEESTLLGLAAMVWREGSLSEESRRAMVKLRSLGIATAEPVLSYAPQLRVRDQSFEPLRSALDKRVVVSFDYLKPGDQTSSQRTVAPLALVQHQGRWHLYAKDPATDLFKTFLLRRIVSPIRASKKTFEESTIDAATRALAELEAVWMSNVAVLNVEPGTDAATRLSKRRGARTSATAALELHFTDLNIFADELASFGPEVVVVSPPTLRTAVIERLTRTAADHG
;
A
#
# COMPACT_ATOMS: atom_id res chain seq x y z
N MET A 1 47.40 5.76 -30.70
CA MET A 1 47.02 5.01 -29.49
C MET A 1 46.21 5.93 -28.59
N HIS A 2 44.87 5.83 -28.60
CA HIS A 2 43.98 6.58 -27.72
C HIS A 2 43.39 5.59 -26.70
N SER A 3 44.03 5.44 -25.54
CA SER A 3 43.58 4.58 -24.44
C SER A 3 43.05 5.46 -23.30
N GLY A 4 41.99 6.23 -23.59
CA GLY A 4 41.48 7.28 -22.69
C GLY A 4 40.01 7.21 -22.32
N ASP A 5 39.13 6.61 -23.13
CA ASP A 5 37.66 6.73 -22.94
C ASP A 5 36.95 5.47 -22.45
N ASN A 6 37.60 4.30 -22.47
CA ASN A 6 36.90 3.03 -22.19
C ASN A 6 36.42 2.90 -20.74
N ALA A 7 37.13 3.47 -19.75
CA ALA A 7 36.76 3.30 -18.35
C ALA A 7 35.51 4.10 -17.93
N ASN A 8 35.18 5.20 -18.63
CA ASN A 8 33.92 5.92 -18.41
C ASN A 8 32.76 5.22 -19.11
N LEU A 9 32.99 4.71 -20.33
CA LEU A 9 31.99 3.93 -21.07
C LEU A 9 31.64 2.63 -20.36
N GLU A 10 32.62 1.90 -19.83
CA GLU A 10 32.39 0.67 -19.06
C GLU A 10 31.56 0.94 -17.80
N ARG A 11 31.88 2.03 -17.07
CA ARG A 11 31.10 2.45 -15.89
C ARG A 11 29.70 2.94 -16.26
N GLN A 12 29.51 3.52 -17.44
CA GLN A 12 28.19 3.89 -17.93
C GLN A 12 27.40 2.63 -18.31
N PHE A 13 28.03 1.68 -19.00
CA PHE A 13 27.43 0.42 -19.42
C PHE A 13 27.00 -0.45 -18.23
N GLU A 14 27.82 -0.56 -17.18
CA GLU A 14 27.41 -1.27 -15.96
C GLU A 14 26.25 -0.58 -15.23
N ARG A 15 26.25 0.77 -15.18
CA ARG A 15 25.10 1.52 -14.63
C ARG A 15 23.83 1.30 -15.45
N ASP A 16 23.92 1.38 -16.78
CA ASP A 16 22.78 1.17 -17.67
C ASP A 16 22.22 -0.26 -17.54
N LYS A 17 23.10 -1.27 -17.36
CA LYS A 17 22.67 -2.66 -17.08
C LYS A 17 21.93 -2.77 -15.76
N ASP A 18 22.42 -2.10 -14.72
CA ASP A 18 21.77 -2.09 -13.41
C ASP A 18 20.43 -1.33 -13.46
N ASP A 19 20.35 -0.21 -14.19
CA ASP A 19 19.10 0.51 -14.43
C ASP A 19 18.07 -0.36 -15.17
N VAL A 20 18.51 -1.12 -16.19
CA VAL A 20 17.66 -2.07 -16.93
C VAL A 20 17.17 -3.21 -16.05
N ARG A 21 18.03 -3.75 -15.18
CA ARG A 21 17.63 -4.77 -14.19
C ARG A 21 16.67 -4.21 -13.17
N GLU A 22 16.90 -2.99 -12.69
CA GLU A 22 16.00 -2.30 -11.79
C GLU A 22 14.64 -2.10 -12.48
N LEU A 23 14.59 -1.82 -13.79
CA LEU A 23 13.38 -1.82 -14.64
C LEU A 23 12.65 -3.17 -14.71
N GLY A 24 13.18 -4.18 -14.04
CA GLY A 24 12.69 -5.55 -13.98
C GLY A 24 13.11 -6.37 -15.19
N VAL A 25 13.65 -5.77 -16.25
CA VAL A 25 13.90 -6.44 -17.53
C VAL A 25 14.95 -7.55 -17.33
N PRO A 26 14.64 -8.83 -17.66
CA PRO A 26 15.59 -9.91 -17.51
C PRO A 26 16.75 -9.73 -18.49
N LEU A 27 17.98 -9.69 -17.98
CA LEU A 27 19.19 -9.55 -18.76
C LEU A 27 20.05 -10.81 -18.61
N GLU A 28 20.12 -11.63 -19.67
CA GLU A 28 21.00 -12.79 -19.73
C GLU A 28 22.40 -12.37 -20.14
N THR A 29 23.41 -12.98 -19.51
CA THR A 29 24.81 -12.86 -19.92
C THR A 29 25.21 -14.19 -20.57
N ILE A 30 25.58 -14.13 -21.84
CA ILE A 30 26.01 -15.27 -22.65
C ILE A 30 27.52 -15.21 -22.78
N GLU A 31 28.18 -16.23 -22.25
CA GLU A 31 29.62 -16.44 -22.44
C GLU A 31 29.87 -17.22 -23.72
N SER A 32 30.93 -16.87 -24.46
CA SER A 32 31.33 -17.66 -25.63
C SER A 32 32.01 -18.96 -25.16
N PRO A 33 31.54 -20.15 -25.61
CA PRO A 33 32.08 -21.43 -25.15
C PRO A 33 33.59 -21.62 -25.40
N GLU A 34 34.12 -20.95 -26.41
CA GLU A 34 35.53 -21.04 -26.83
C GLU A 34 36.49 -20.18 -25.99
N GLN A 35 35.97 -19.22 -25.21
CA GLN A 35 36.74 -18.32 -24.33
C GLN A 35 35.97 -18.01 -23.04
N ALA A 36 35.59 -19.04 -22.29
CA ALA A 36 34.98 -18.87 -20.98
C ALA A 36 35.90 -18.05 -20.04
N GLY A 37 35.36 -17.02 -19.39
CA GLY A 37 36.10 -16.13 -18.49
C GLY A 37 36.76 -14.89 -19.11
N ASN A 38 36.61 -14.63 -20.43
CA ASN A 38 37.04 -13.36 -21.02
C ASN A 38 35.90 -12.33 -21.04
N ASN A 39 35.96 -11.36 -20.13
CA ASN A 39 34.94 -10.31 -19.98
C ASN A 39 34.72 -9.47 -21.25
N HIS A 40 35.68 -9.41 -22.18
CA HIS A 40 35.55 -8.64 -23.43
C HIS A 40 34.62 -9.30 -24.46
N ASN A 41 34.29 -10.59 -24.27
CA ASN A 41 33.47 -11.38 -25.20
C ASN A 41 32.09 -11.72 -24.63
N LEU A 42 31.70 -11.10 -23.51
CA LEU A 42 30.37 -11.25 -22.92
C LEU A 42 29.34 -10.64 -23.86
N ARG A 43 28.27 -11.39 -24.14
CA ARG A 43 27.13 -10.90 -24.90
C ARG A 43 25.93 -10.82 -23.98
N TYR A 44 25.22 -9.71 -24.02
CA TYR A 44 24.01 -9.51 -23.22
C TYR A 44 22.79 -9.65 -24.12
N ARG A 45 21.79 -10.41 -23.65
CA ARG A 45 20.54 -10.63 -24.38
C ARG A 45 19.35 -10.46 -23.44
N ILE A 46 18.31 -9.79 -23.94
CA ILE A 46 16.98 -9.82 -23.32
C ILE A 46 16.21 -10.95 -24.02
N PRO A 47 15.91 -12.07 -23.34
CA PRO A 47 15.17 -13.17 -23.94
C PRO A 47 13.73 -12.73 -24.27
N ARG A 48 13.40 -12.68 -25.57
CA ARG A 48 12.08 -12.24 -26.03
C ARG A 48 10.93 -13.11 -25.53
N ALA A 49 11.16 -14.41 -25.35
CA ALA A 49 10.15 -15.36 -24.90
C ALA A 49 9.58 -15.04 -23.51
N ASP A 50 10.38 -14.43 -22.62
CA ASP A 50 9.94 -14.01 -21.28
C ASP A 50 9.38 -12.58 -21.26
N TYR A 51 9.51 -11.86 -22.38
CA TYR A 51 9.18 -10.44 -22.52
C TYR A 51 7.94 -10.18 -23.38
N GLU A 52 7.57 -11.08 -24.30
CA GLU A 52 6.40 -10.93 -25.15
C GLU A 52 5.12 -11.43 -24.45
N LEU A 53 3.99 -10.75 -24.66
CA LEU A 53 2.69 -11.28 -24.28
C LEU A 53 2.30 -12.33 -25.33
N PRO A 54 1.71 -13.48 -24.93
CA PRO A 54 1.14 -14.43 -25.88
C PRO A 54 0.25 -13.74 -26.91
N GLU A 55 0.37 -14.15 -28.18
CA GLU A 55 -0.32 -13.50 -29.31
C GLU A 55 -1.86 -13.54 -29.20
N ASP A 56 -2.41 -14.45 -28.38
CA ASP A 56 -3.83 -14.60 -28.09
C ASP A 56 -4.36 -13.60 -27.05
N ILE A 57 -3.49 -12.81 -26.41
CA ILE A 57 -3.88 -11.77 -25.47
C ILE A 57 -4.08 -10.46 -26.21
N SER A 58 -5.34 -10.04 -26.30
CA SER A 58 -5.74 -8.70 -26.74
C SER A 58 -6.59 -8.03 -25.66
N PHE A 59 -6.53 -6.70 -25.61
CA PHE A 59 -7.30 -5.91 -24.66
C PHE A 59 -8.22 -4.96 -25.43
N SER A 60 -9.46 -4.86 -24.98
CA SER A 60 -10.37 -3.79 -25.39
C SER A 60 -9.84 -2.42 -24.96
N ALA A 61 -10.44 -1.35 -25.49
CA ALA A 61 -10.10 0.02 -25.09
C ALA A 61 -10.38 0.26 -23.59
N GLU A 62 -11.44 -0.34 -23.05
CA GLU A 62 -11.81 -0.25 -21.63
C GLU A 62 -10.78 -0.98 -20.75
N GLU A 63 -10.40 -2.21 -21.11
CA GLU A 63 -9.37 -2.98 -20.40
C GLU A 63 -8.01 -2.29 -20.45
N SER A 64 -7.64 -1.72 -21.60
CA SER A 64 -6.41 -0.94 -21.74
C SER A 64 -6.41 0.31 -20.87
N THR A 65 -7.57 0.97 -20.73
CA THR A 65 -7.74 2.12 -19.85
C THR A 65 -7.64 1.71 -18.37
N LEU A 66 -8.27 0.59 -17.99
CA LEU A 66 -8.17 0.02 -16.63
C LEU A 66 -6.73 -0.40 -16.30
N LEU A 67 -6.04 -1.05 -17.23
CA LEU A 67 -4.63 -1.39 -17.10
C LEU A 67 -3.78 -0.13 -16.97
N GLY A 68 -4.08 0.93 -17.73
CA GLY A 68 -3.42 2.24 -17.64
C GLY A 68 -3.66 2.94 -16.30
N LEU A 69 -4.86 2.86 -15.74
CA LEU A 69 -5.19 3.39 -14.41
C LEU A 69 -4.48 2.60 -13.30
N ALA A 70 -4.53 1.27 -13.38
CA ALA A 70 -3.83 0.40 -12.44
C ALA A 70 -2.32 0.64 -12.49
N ALA A 71 -1.76 0.79 -13.70
CA ALA A 71 -0.39 1.20 -13.96
C ALA A 71 0.00 2.51 -13.29
N MET A 72 -0.86 3.53 -13.33
CA MET A 72 -0.62 4.83 -12.68
C MET A 72 -0.61 4.72 -11.16
N VAL A 73 -1.57 3.98 -10.59
CA VAL A 73 -1.66 3.66 -9.17
C VAL A 73 -0.38 2.95 -8.68
N TRP A 74 0.24 2.13 -9.53
CA TRP A 74 1.49 1.44 -9.22
C TRP A 74 2.76 2.32 -9.30
N ARG A 75 2.71 3.50 -9.92
CA ARG A 75 3.87 4.40 -10.10
C ARG A 75 4.24 5.20 -8.85
N GLU A 76 3.29 5.48 -7.95
CA GLU A 76 3.48 6.39 -6.79
C GLU A 76 4.08 5.74 -5.52
N GLY A 77 5.02 4.79 -5.68
CA GLY A 77 5.97 4.42 -4.61
C GLY A 77 5.81 3.02 -4.01
N SER A 78 5.69 1.99 -4.86
CA SER A 78 5.08 0.73 -4.42
C SER A 78 5.41 -0.54 -5.23
N LEU A 79 6.60 -0.78 -5.79
CA LEU A 79 6.83 -2.02 -6.57
C LEU A 79 7.92 -2.94 -6.01
N SER A 80 7.65 -4.25 -6.07
CA SER A 80 8.68 -5.30 -6.18
C SER A 80 9.04 -5.49 -7.67
N GLU A 81 10.19 -6.11 -7.95
CA GLU A 81 10.76 -6.26 -9.30
C GLU A 81 9.79 -6.85 -10.34
N GLU A 82 8.88 -7.74 -9.92
CA GLU A 82 7.89 -8.41 -10.79
C GLU A 82 6.88 -7.44 -11.39
N SER A 83 6.49 -6.40 -10.65
CA SER A 83 5.49 -5.43 -11.12
C SER A 83 6.12 -4.41 -12.06
N ARG A 84 7.41 -4.09 -11.88
CA ARG A 84 8.14 -3.17 -12.77
C ARG A 84 8.31 -3.80 -14.16
N ARG A 85 8.55 -5.12 -14.22
CA ARG A 85 8.48 -5.92 -15.47
C ARG A 85 7.15 -5.79 -16.21
N ALA A 86 6.04 -6.05 -15.52
CA ALA A 86 4.71 -6.04 -16.13
C ALA A 86 4.36 -4.67 -16.75
N MET A 87 4.80 -3.59 -16.09
CA MET A 87 4.60 -2.21 -16.54
C MET A 87 5.39 -1.84 -17.80
N VAL A 88 6.62 -2.32 -17.91
CA VAL A 88 7.43 -2.14 -19.13
C VAL A 88 6.79 -2.91 -20.29
N LYS A 89 6.26 -4.11 -20.02
CA LYS A 89 5.52 -4.93 -21.00
C LYS A 89 4.33 -4.18 -21.61
N LEU A 90 3.47 -3.59 -20.78
CA LEU A 90 2.30 -2.83 -21.24
C LEU A 90 2.67 -1.64 -22.12
N ARG A 91 3.74 -0.91 -21.78
CA ARG A 91 4.20 0.24 -22.59
C ARG A 91 4.74 -0.19 -23.96
N SER A 92 5.40 -1.34 -24.04
CA SER A 92 5.91 -1.87 -25.31
C SER A 92 4.81 -2.24 -26.31
N LEU A 93 3.58 -2.46 -25.83
CA LEU A 93 2.40 -2.72 -26.67
C LEU A 93 1.72 -1.44 -27.19
N GLY A 94 2.28 -0.26 -26.96
CA GLY A 94 1.70 1.00 -27.43
C GLY A 94 0.42 1.42 -26.69
N ILE A 95 0.13 0.79 -25.54
CA ILE A 95 -0.97 1.21 -24.67
C ILE A 95 -0.57 2.56 -24.05
N ALA A 96 -1.07 3.64 -24.66
CA ALA A 96 -0.93 4.98 -24.12
C ALA A 96 -1.64 5.05 -22.77
N THR A 97 -0.88 5.12 -21.68
CA THR A 97 -1.44 5.52 -20.40
C THR A 97 -1.89 6.96 -20.57
N ALA A 98 -3.20 7.22 -20.55
CA ALA A 98 -3.72 8.57 -20.60
C ALA A 98 -2.99 9.42 -19.56
N GLU A 99 -2.36 10.52 -19.97
CA GLU A 99 -1.87 11.51 -19.01
C GLU A 99 -3.09 12.00 -18.23
N PRO A 100 -3.10 11.88 -16.90
CA PRO A 100 -4.27 12.25 -16.15
C PRO A 100 -4.49 13.75 -16.29
N VAL A 101 -5.75 14.14 -16.48
CA VAL A 101 -6.17 15.47 -16.05
C VAL A 101 -5.86 15.52 -14.56
N LEU A 102 -4.82 16.28 -14.18
CA LEU A 102 -4.22 16.33 -12.83
C LEU A 102 -5.26 16.49 -11.69
N SER A 103 -6.46 16.98 -11.98
CA SER A 103 -7.57 17.10 -11.02
C SER A 103 -8.26 15.79 -10.62
N TYR A 104 -8.12 14.68 -11.37
CA TYR A 104 -8.86 13.43 -11.12
C TYR A 104 -7.98 12.18 -11.10
N ALA A 105 -6.66 12.33 -10.98
CA ALA A 105 -5.79 11.17 -10.77
C ALA A 105 -6.10 10.53 -9.41
N PRO A 106 -6.36 9.20 -9.34
CA PRO A 106 -6.44 8.52 -8.06
C PRO A 106 -5.08 8.62 -7.38
N GLN A 107 -4.98 9.46 -6.36
CA GLN A 107 -3.79 9.53 -5.51
C GLN A 107 -3.76 8.26 -4.67
N LEU A 108 -3.02 7.25 -5.12
CA LEU A 108 -2.69 6.13 -4.24
C LEU A 108 -1.73 6.70 -3.20
N ARG A 109 -2.23 6.87 -1.97
CA ARG A 109 -1.40 7.28 -0.83
C ARG A 109 -0.15 6.41 -0.85
N VAL A 110 1.01 7.07 -0.98
CA VAL A 110 2.36 6.51 -0.84
C VAL A 110 2.28 5.35 0.14
N ARG A 111 2.69 4.14 -0.30
CA ARG A 111 2.70 2.96 0.58
C ARG A 111 3.22 3.38 1.94
N ASP A 112 2.53 2.94 3.00
CA ASP A 112 3.02 3.16 4.36
C ASP A 112 4.51 2.78 4.39
N GLN A 113 5.40 3.70 4.82
CA GLN A 113 6.86 3.50 4.73
C GLN A 113 7.32 2.22 5.46
N SER A 114 6.50 1.73 6.39
CA SER A 114 6.69 0.49 7.12
C SER A 114 6.38 -0.78 6.31
N PHE A 115 5.67 -0.70 5.18
CA PHE A 115 5.20 -1.86 4.43
C PHE A 115 6.32 -2.75 3.94
N GLU A 116 7.27 -2.22 3.16
CA GLU A 116 8.33 -3.03 2.56
C GLU A 116 9.28 -3.63 3.62
N PRO A 117 9.72 -2.88 4.66
CA PRO A 117 10.47 -3.47 5.76
C PRO A 117 9.71 -4.59 6.50
N LEU A 118 8.39 -4.45 6.70
CA LEU A 118 7.56 -5.49 7.32
C LEU A 118 7.40 -6.71 6.42
N ARG A 119 7.23 -6.52 5.11
CA ARG A 119 7.18 -7.60 4.13
C ARG A 119 8.49 -8.40 4.15
N SER A 120 9.64 -7.72 4.09
CA SER A 120 10.94 -8.38 4.18
C SER A 120 11.13 -9.12 5.50
N ALA A 121 10.63 -8.58 6.62
CA ALA A 121 10.69 -9.23 7.91
C ALA A 121 9.77 -10.45 8.02
N LEU A 122 8.60 -10.41 7.37
CA LEU A 122 7.67 -11.53 7.24
C LEU A 122 8.32 -12.68 6.44
N ASP A 123 8.89 -12.37 5.27
CA ASP A 123 9.57 -13.35 4.41
C ASP A 123 10.75 -14.02 5.13
N LYS A 124 11.53 -13.23 5.89
CA LYS A 124 12.67 -13.71 6.69
C LYS A 124 12.28 -14.30 8.04
N ARG A 125 11.00 -14.22 8.43
CA ARG A 125 10.46 -14.66 9.73
C ARG A 125 11.26 -14.14 10.92
N VAL A 126 11.56 -12.84 10.90
CA VAL A 126 12.30 -12.16 11.98
C VAL A 126 11.39 -11.27 12.82
N VAL A 127 11.62 -11.28 14.13
CA VAL A 127 10.94 -10.38 15.07
C VAL A 127 11.37 -8.94 14.76
N VAL A 128 10.41 -8.01 14.72
CA VAL A 128 10.62 -6.59 14.46
C VAL A 128 10.24 -5.75 15.66
N SER A 129 10.80 -4.53 15.71
CA SER A 129 10.37 -3.50 16.64
C SER A 129 10.13 -2.16 15.95
N PHE A 130 9.18 -1.39 16.49
CA PHE A 130 8.77 -0.08 15.97
C PHE A 130 7.99 0.70 17.02
N ASP A 131 7.88 2.01 16.86
CA ASP A 131 7.08 2.87 17.73
C ASP A 131 5.67 3.03 17.16
N TYR A 132 4.67 2.79 18.01
CA TYR A 132 3.28 2.77 17.61
C TYR A 132 2.49 3.84 18.36
N LEU A 133 1.84 4.73 17.61
CA LEU A 133 0.94 5.75 18.16
C LEU A 133 -0.47 5.18 18.25
N LYS A 134 -0.92 4.86 19.47
CA LYS A 134 -2.28 4.35 19.67
C LYS A 134 -3.32 5.43 19.40
N PRO A 135 -4.54 5.05 18.98
CA PRO A 135 -5.66 5.97 18.90
C PRO A 135 -5.89 6.69 20.24
N GLY A 136 -5.89 8.02 20.22
CA GLY A 136 -6.12 8.86 21.41
C GLY A 136 -4.87 9.18 22.25
N ASP A 137 -3.75 8.50 22.00
CA ASP A 137 -2.50 8.76 22.72
C ASP A 137 -1.74 9.92 22.06
N GLN A 138 -1.08 10.75 22.87
CA GLN A 138 -0.18 11.81 22.37
C GLN A 138 1.26 11.32 22.17
N THR A 139 1.64 10.22 22.81
CA THR A 139 2.98 9.65 22.77
C THR A 139 2.95 8.26 22.18
N SER A 140 3.90 7.96 21.30
CA SER A 140 4.09 6.60 20.81
C SER A 140 4.71 5.70 21.88
N SER A 141 4.52 4.40 21.73
CA SER A 141 5.18 3.40 22.58
C SER A 141 5.74 2.28 21.73
N GLN A 142 6.92 1.78 22.12
CA GLN A 142 7.61 0.74 21.39
C GLN A 142 6.81 -0.58 21.42
N ARG A 143 6.83 -1.29 20.29
CA ARG A 143 6.27 -2.63 20.11
C ARG A 143 7.37 -3.53 19.59
N THR A 144 7.37 -4.77 20.08
CA THR A 144 8.22 -5.85 19.56
C THR A 144 7.29 -7.00 19.19
N VAL A 145 7.29 -7.40 17.92
CA VAL A 145 6.29 -8.35 17.40
C VAL A 145 6.90 -9.31 16.37
N ALA A 146 6.38 -10.52 16.30
CA ALA A 146 6.60 -11.46 15.21
C ALA A 146 5.53 -11.23 14.13
N PRO A 147 5.88 -10.66 12.95
CA PRO A 147 4.93 -10.41 11.88
C PRO A 147 4.38 -11.72 11.32
N LEU A 148 3.07 -11.85 11.15
CA LEU A 148 2.43 -13.08 10.67
C LEU A 148 1.65 -12.89 9.37
N ALA A 149 1.08 -11.70 9.14
CA ALA A 149 0.47 -11.35 7.87
C ALA A 149 0.41 -9.83 7.67
N LEU A 150 0.48 -9.41 6.41
CA LEU A 150 0.11 -8.06 5.97
C LEU A 150 -1.19 -8.16 5.17
N VAL A 151 -2.23 -7.47 5.61
CA VAL A 151 -3.55 -7.51 4.97
C VAL A 151 -4.08 -6.11 4.70
N GLN A 152 -4.82 -5.96 3.61
CA GLN A 152 -5.52 -4.72 3.29
C GLN A 152 -7.00 -4.86 3.69
N HIS A 153 -7.47 -3.97 4.55
CA HIS A 153 -8.87 -3.89 4.95
C HIS A 153 -9.33 -2.44 4.83
N GLN A 154 -10.40 -2.21 4.07
CA GLN A 154 -10.95 -0.87 3.79
C GLN A 154 -9.92 0.14 3.28
N GLY A 155 -9.08 -0.32 2.34
CA GLY A 155 -8.04 0.51 1.72
C GLY A 155 -6.87 0.85 2.65
N ARG A 156 -6.74 0.16 3.80
CA ARG A 156 -5.69 0.42 4.78
C ARG A 156 -4.89 -0.85 5.08
N TRP A 157 -3.57 -0.70 5.14
CA TRP A 157 -2.68 -1.80 5.49
C TRP A 157 -2.66 -2.05 6.99
N HIS A 158 -2.77 -3.33 7.34
CA HIS A 158 -2.67 -3.82 8.71
C HIS A 158 -1.61 -4.91 8.79
N LEU A 159 -0.87 -4.90 9.89
CA LEU A 159 0.04 -5.96 10.31
C LEU A 159 -0.67 -6.80 11.36
N TYR A 160 -0.90 -8.06 11.06
CA TYR A 160 -1.27 -9.07 12.05
C TYR A 160 0.01 -9.71 12.57
N ALA A 161 0.19 -9.68 13.89
CA ALA A 161 1.44 -10.12 14.51
C ALA A 161 1.21 -10.70 15.90
N LYS A 162 2.15 -11.54 16.34
CA LYS A 162 2.19 -12.09 17.69
C LYS A 162 3.17 -11.29 18.54
N ASP A 163 2.81 -11.00 19.77
CA ASP A 163 3.70 -10.39 20.76
C ASP A 163 4.54 -11.50 21.43
N PRO A 164 5.86 -11.59 21.20
CA PRO A 164 6.67 -12.70 21.72
C PRO A 164 6.78 -12.72 23.25
N ALA A 165 6.49 -11.60 23.93
CA ALA A 165 6.56 -11.53 25.39
C ALA A 165 5.28 -12.03 26.07
N THR A 166 4.13 -11.89 25.40
CA THR A 166 2.81 -12.24 25.96
C THR A 166 2.10 -13.38 25.23
N ASP A 167 2.64 -13.80 24.09
CA ASP A 167 2.06 -14.79 23.18
C ASP A 167 0.69 -14.40 22.58
N LEU A 168 0.28 -13.13 22.75
CA LEU A 168 -0.99 -12.61 22.26
C LEU A 168 -0.90 -12.13 20.81
N PHE A 169 -1.94 -12.38 20.03
CA PHE A 169 -2.10 -11.85 18.68
C PHE A 169 -2.67 -10.42 18.73
N LYS A 170 -2.12 -9.55 17.89
CA LYS A 170 -2.48 -8.13 17.80
C LYS A 170 -2.46 -7.68 16.34
N THR A 171 -3.38 -6.77 16.01
CA THR A 171 -3.44 -6.12 14.70
C THR A 171 -3.01 -4.66 14.83
N PHE A 172 -2.05 -4.26 14.00
CA PHE A 172 -1.49 -2.91 13.97
C PHE A 172 -1.81 -2.24 12.65
N LEU A 173 -2.34 -1.02 12.70
CA LEU A 173 -2.56 -0.23 11.50
C LEU A 173 -1.24 0.43 11.08
N LEU A 174 -0.77 0.20 9.85
CA LEU A 174 0.58 0.62 9.43
C LEU A 174 0.78 2.15 9.52
N ARG A 175 -0.24 2.95 9.19
CA ARG A 175 -0.18 4.41 9.27
C ARG A 175 0.13 4.97 10.68
N ARG A 176 -0.02 4.15 11.72
CA ARG A 176 0.26 4.50 13.13
C ARG A 176 1.66 4.09 13.58
N ILE A 177 2.43 3.46 12.70
CA ILE A 177 3.83 3.20 12.93
C ILE A 177 4.58 4.49 12.61
N VAL A 178 5.16 5.11 13.64
CA VAL A 178 5.76 6.45 13.56
C VAL A 178 7.29 6.42 13.63
N SER A 179 7.90 5.25 13.48
CA SER A 179 9.35 5.10 13.37
C SER A 179 9.74 4.01 12.37
N PRO A 180 10.99 4.02 11.88
CA PRO A 180 11.49 2.97 11.01
C PRO A 180 11.41 1.59 11.66
N ILE A 181 11.11 0.57 10.85
CA ILE A 181 11.05 -0.82 11.31
C ILE A 181 12.48 -1.32 11.59
N ARG A 182 12.69 -1.85 12.81
CA ARG A 182 13.97 -2.46 13.21
C ARG A 182 13.81 -3.98 13.29
N ALA A 183 14.36 -4.68 12.30
CA ALA A 183 14.45 -6.14 12.34
C ALA A 183 15.50 -6.60 13.37
N SER A 184 15.15 -7.61 14.16
CA SER A 184 16.07 -8.25 15.09
C SER A 184 16.74 -9.48 14.45
N LYS A 185 17.66 -10.10 15.19
CA LYS A 185 18.25 -11.40 14.82
C LYS A 185 17.40 -12.59 15.27
N LYS A 186 16.34 -12.37 16.05
CA LYS A 186 15.46 -13.44 16.55
C LYS A 186 14.49 -13.84 15.45
N THR A 187 14.50 -15.12 15.09
CA THR A 187 13.51 -15.70 14.20
C THR A 187 12.35 -16.31 14.99
N PHE A 188 11.26 -16.61 14.32
CA PHE A 188 10.12 -17.34 14.87
C PHE A 188 9.70 -18.46 13.90
N GLU A 189 9.00 -19.45 14.44
CA GLU A 189 8.54 -20.60 13.66
C GLU A 189 7.40 -20.23 12.72
N GLU A 190 7.30 -20.98 11.62
CA GLU A 190 6.20 -20.84 10.68
C GLU A 190 4.88 -21.24 11.32
N SER A 191 3.90 -20.35 11.26
CA SER A 191 2.54 -20.64 11.70
C SER A 191 1.83 -21.47 10.64
N THR A 192 1.27 -22.62 11.04
CA THR A 192 0.36 -23.43 10.20
C THR A 192 -1.04 -22.81 10.07
N ILE A 193 -1.33 -21.76 10.85
CA ILE A 193 -2.58 -21.00 10.80
C ILE A 193 -2.50 -20.01 9.63
N ASP A 194 -3.56 -19.97 8.82
CA ASP A 194 -3.77 -18.91 7.83
C ASP A 194 -4.00 -17.56 8.52
N ALA A 195 -2.89 -16.91 8.85
CA ALA A 195 -2.85 -15.66 9.59
C ALA A 195 -3.54 -14.51 8.85
N ALA A 196 -3.48 -14.51 7.51
CA ALA A 196 -4.13 -13.49 6.69
C ALA A 196 -5.66 -13.62 6.76
N THR A 197 -6.19 -14.83 6.58
CA THR A 197 -7.63 -15.07 6.69
C THR A 197 -8.16 -14.74 8.08
N ARG A 198 -7.43 -15.14 9.13
CA ARG A 198 -7.80 -14.79 10.51
C ARG A 198 -7.81 -13.28 10.76
N ALA A 199 -6.77 -12.58 10.32
CA ALA A 199 -6.68 -11.13 10.45
C ALA A 199 -7.85 -10.41 9.77
N LEU A 200 -8.21 -10.84 8.55
CA LEU A 200 -9.34 -10.30 7.81
C LEU A 200 -10.67 -10.57 8.51
N ALA A 201 -10.87 -11.78 9.05
CA ALA A 201 -12.08 -12.13 9.79
C ALA A 201 -12.23 -11.32 11.08
N GLU A 202 -11.14 -11.12 11.84
CA GLU A 202 -11.14 -10.31 13.06
C GLU A 202 -11.43 -8.83 12.75
N LEU A 203 -10.84 -8.28 11.68
CA LEU A 203 -11.11 -6.91 11.23
C LEU A 203 -12.56 -6.74 10.75
N GLU A 204 -13.11 -7.72 10.04
CA GLU A 204 -14.51 -7.71 9.61
C GLU A 204 -15.45 -7.77 10.82
N ALA A 205 -15.14 -8.59 11.83
CA ALA A 205 -15.93 -8.65 13.06
C ALA A 205 -15.93 -7.30 13.81
N VAL A 206 -14.77 -6.64 13.92
CA VAL A 206 -14.67 -5.29 14.49
C VAL A 206 -15.52 -4.30 13.68
N TRP A 207 -15.41 -4.31 12.36
CA TRP A 207 -16.20 -3.44 11.50
C TRP A 207 -17.70 -3.66 11.68
N MET A 208 -18.16 -4.92 11.70
CA MET A 208 -19.57 -5.26 11.90
C MET A 208 -20.10 -4.86 13.29
N SER A 209 -19.25 -4.91 14.33
CA SER A 209 -19.65 -4.54 15.70
C SER A 209 -19.78 -3.03 15.93
N ASN A 210 -19.17 -2.21 15.08
CA ASN A 210 -19.14 -0.76 15.21
C ASN A 210 -20.04 -0.11 14.17
N VAL A 211 -21.13 0.53 14.62
CA VAL A 211 -22.08 1.26 13.76
C VAL A 211 -22.16 2.70 14.21
N ALA A 212 -22.09 3.63 13.26
CA ALA A 212 -22.39 5.03 13.46
C ALA A 212 -23.70 5.41 12.75
N VAL A 213 -24.45 6.31 13.36
CA VAL A 213 -25.65 6.93 12.77
C VAL A 213 -25.34 8.39 12.53
N LEU A 214 -25.52 8.83 11.29
CA LEU A 214 -25.16 10.16 10.81
C LEU A 214 -26.39 10.84 10.20
N ASN A 215 -26.57 12.12 10.49
CA ASN A 215 -27.41 12.99 9.67
C ASN A 215 -26.48 13.64 8.64
N VAL A 216 -26.78 13.47 7.36
CA VAL A 216 -25.96 13.98 6.25
C VAL A 216 -26.83 14.88 5.40
N GLU A 217 -26.36 16.09 5.12
CA GLU A 217 -27.09 17.08 4.35
C GLU A 217 -27.24 16.62 2.89
N PRO A 218 -28.46 16.49 2.34
CA PRO A 218 -28.67 16.01 0.98
C PRO A 218 -28.00 16.90 -0.08
N GLY A 219 -27.48 16.28 -1.15
CA GLY A 219 -26.88 17.00 -2.29
C GLY A 219 -25.45 17.50 -2.06
N THR A 220 -24.84 17.19 -0.91
CA THR A 220 -23.45 17.55 -0.58
C THR A 220 -22.42 16.51 -1.05
N ASP A 221 -21.13 16.86 -0.96
CA ASP A 221 -20.03 15.91 -1.20
C ASP A 221 -20.07 14.77 -0.19
N ALA A 222 -20.32 15.08 1.09
CA ALA A 222 -20.52 14.09 2.13
C ALA A 222 -21.64 13.10 1.80
N ALA A 223 -22.82 13.59 1.36
CA ALA A 223 -23.93 12.73 0.96
C ALA A 223 -23.52 11.77 -0.16
N THR A 224 -22.80 12.28 -1.17
CA THR A 224 -22.36 11.46 -2.32
C THR A 224 -21.33 10.41 -1.92
N ARG A 225 -20.35 10.76 -1.09
CA ARG A 225 -19.25 9.84 -0.71
C ARG A 225 -19.69 8.82 0.33
N LEU A 226 -20.40 9.27 1.38
CA LEU A 226 -20.78 8.42 2.50
C LEU A 226 -21.87 7.41 2.11
N SER A 227 -22.84 7.80 1.28
CA SER A 227 -23.91 6.89 0.82
C SER A 227 -23.41 5.76 -0.08
N LYS A 228 -22.27 5.95 -0.76
CA LYS A 228 -21.65 4.93 -1.63
C LYS A 228 -20.70 3.99 -0.90
N ARG A 229 -20.52 4.14 0.42
CA ARG A 229 -19.64 3.24 1.18
C ARG A 229 -20.24 1.84 1.26
N ARG A 230 -19.35 0.85 1.33
CA ARG A 230 -19.74 -0.54 1.61
C ARG A 230 -20.56 -0.60 2.89
N GLY A 231 -21.72 -1.26 2.83
CA GLY A 231 -22.61 -1.44 3.99
C GLY A 231 -23.38 -0.18 4.41
N ALA A 232 -23.33 0.90 3.62
CA ALA A 232 -24.15 2.07 3.86
C ALA A 232 -25.64 1.72 3.79
N ARG A 233 -26.38 2.13 4.83
CA ARG A 233 -27.82 1.89 4.93
C ARG A 233 -28.50 3.17 5.35
N THR A 234 -29.64 3.46 4.76
CA THR A 234 -30.50 4.56 5.21
C THR A 234 -31.56 3.99 6.14
N SER A 235 -31.61 4.51 7.36
CA SER A 235 -32.64 4.18 8.35
C SER A 235 -34.01 4.77 7.97
N ALA A 236 -35.07 4.34 8.66
CA ALA A 236 -36.42 4.87 8.46
C ALA A 236 -36.54 6.39 8.74
N THR A 237 -35.62 6.96 9.53
CA THR A 237 -35.57 8.39 9.84
C THR A 237 -34.67 9.18 8.89
N ALA A 238 -34.33 8.62 7.72
CA ALA A 238 -33.40 9.18 6.74
C ALA A 238 -31.96 9.43 7.26
N ALA A 239 -31.60 8.88 8.43
CA ALA A 239 -30.22 8.91 8.92
C ALA A 239 -29.40 7.80 8.27
N LEU A 240 -28.13 8.08 7.97
CA LEU A 240 -27.19 7.16 7.36
C LEU A 240 -26.47 6.32 8.42
N GLU A 241 -26.58 5.00 8.30
CA GLU A 241 -25.87 4.02 9.11
C GLU A 241 -24.59 3.58 8.39
N LEU A 242 -23.45 3.71 9.07
CA LEU A 242 -22.14 3.31 8.56
C LEU A 242 -21.35 2.52 9.59
N HIS A 243 -20.79 1.41 9.13
CA HIS A 243 -19.86 0.64 9.92
C HIS A 243 -18.43 1.20 9.83
N PHE A 244 -17.64 1.07 10.90
CA PHE A 244 -16.25 1.56 10.92
C PHE A 244 -15.32 0.66 11.74
N THR A 245 -14.08 0.48 11.29
CA THR A 245 -13.09 -0.34 12.02
C THR A 245 -12.32 0.49 13.05
N ASP A 246 -12.15 1.79 12.79
CA ASP A 246 -11.36 2.67 13.64
C ASP A 246 -12.03 4.02 13.86
N LEU A 247 -12.38 4.28 15.12
CA LEU A 247 -13.11 5.47 15.55
C LEU A 247 -12.37 6.76 15.22
N ASN A 248 -11.06 6.82 15.46
CA ASN A 248 -10.30 8.07 15.29
C ASN A 248 -10.15 8.44 13.83
N ILE A 249 -9.93 7.44 12.96
CA ILE A 249 -9.83 7.71 11.53
C ILE A 249 -11.17 8.14 10.96
N PHE A 250 -12.23 7.48 11.41
CA PHE A 250 -13.55 7.84 10.95
C PHE A 250 -13.92 9.24 11.46
N ALA A 251 -13.54 9.60 12.69
CA ALA A 251 -13.69 10.96 13.19
C ALA A 251 -12.88 11.99 12.38
N ASP A 252 -11.64 11.68 11.97
CA ASP A 252 -10.84 12.55 11.08
C ASP A 252 -11.57 12.79 9.75
N GLU A 253 -12.11 11.71 9.16
CA GLU A 253 -12.87 11.75 7.91
C GLU A 253 -14.15 12.58 8.06
N LEU A 254 -14.95 12.32 9.09
CA LEU A 254 -16.20 13.04 9.33
C LEU A 254 -15.97 14.53 9.62
N ALA A 255 -14.93 14.88 10.37
CA ALA A 255 -14.58 16.27 10.62
C ALA A 255 -14.19 17.02 9.34
N SER A 256 -13.65 16.33 8.34
CA SER A 256 -13.27 16.94 7.05
C SER A 256 -14.47 17.40 6.21
N PHE A 257 -15.67 16.86 6.48
CA PHE A 257 -16.92 17.31 5.84
C PHE A 257 -17.55 18.55 6.49
N GLY A 258 -17.00 19.02 7.61
CA GLY A 258 -17.47 20.22 8.31
C GLY A 258 -18.97 20.16 8.64
N PRO A 259 -19.78 21.14 8.19
CA PRO A 259 -21.20 21.21 8.52
C PRO A 259 -22.08 20.20 7.78
N GLU A 260 -21.56 19.51 6.75
CA GLU A 260 -22.35 18.58 5.93
C GLU A 260 -22.76 17.31 6.68
N VAL A 261 -22.13 17.00 7.81
CA VAL A 261 -22.36 15.77 8.58
C VAL A 261 -22.49 16.05 10.08
N VAL A 262 -23.51 15.47 10.69
CA VAL A 262 -23.71 15.46 12.14
C VAL A 262 -23.74 14.02 12.64
N VAL A 263 -22.84 13.68 13.57
CA VAL A 263 -22.82 12.37 14.23
C VAL A 263 -23.90 12.30 15.29
N VAL A 264 -24.87 11.41 15.10
CA VAL A 264 -25.94 11.14 16.08
C VAL A 264 -25.45 10.13 17.13
N SER A 265 -24.84 9.03 16.68
CA SER A 265 -24.29 7.97 17.54
C SER A 265 -23.10 7.27 16.86
N PRO A 266 -22.22 6.58 17.62
CA PRO A 266 -22.17 6.51 19.08
C PRO A 266 -21.66 7.82 19.71
N PRO A 267 -21.98 8.09 20.99
CA PRO A 267 -21.51 9.31 21.68
C PRO A 267 -19.99 9.48 21.65
N THR A 268 -19.24 8.39 21.69
CA THR A 268 -17.76 8.39 21.63
C THR A 268 -17.25 8.93 20.29
N LEU A 269 -17.86 8.54 19.17
CA LEU A 269 -17.50 9.06 17.85
C LEU A 269 -17.87 10.54 17.74
N ARG A 270 -19.05 10.93 18.25
CA ARG A 270 -19.50 12.32 18.27
C ARG A 270 -18.52 13.22 19.03
N THR A 271 -18.11 12.82 20.24
CA THR A 271 -17.11 13.55 21.03
C THR A 271 -15.79 13.70 20.26
N ALA A 272 -15.32 12.62 19.64
CA ALA A 272 -14.07 12.64 18.87
C ALA A 272 -14.12 13.58 17.65
N VAL A 273 -15.27 13.74 16.99
CA VAL A 273 -15.47 14.71 15.91
C VAL A 273 -15.49 16.14 16.45
N ILE A 274 -16.21 16.39 17.54
CA ILE A 274 -16.28 17.72 18.19
C ILE A 274 -14.90 18.18 18.64
N GLU A 275 -14.08 17.29 19.22
CA GLU A 275 -12.71 17.62 19.65
C GLU A 275 -11.81 18.04 18.48
N ARG A 276 -12.00 17.45 17.29
CA ARG A 276 -11.25 17.82 16.08
C ARG A 276 -11.69 19.17 15.56
N LEU A 277 -12.99 19.39 15.42
CA LEU A 277 -13.55 20.66 14.94
C LEU A 277 -13.19 21.83 15.87
N THR A 278 -13.29 21.62 17.19
CA THR A 278 -12.91 22.63 18.19
C THR A 278 -11.42 22.99 18.10
N ARG A 279 -10.55 21.99 17.89
CA ARG A 279 -9.11 22.22 17.72
C ARG A 279 -8.80 22.99 16.46
N THR A 280 -9.38 22.58 15.32
CA THR A 280 -9.22 23.32 14.05
C THR A 280 -9.70 24.77 14.18
N ALA A 281 -10.82 25.01 14.87
CA ALA A 281 -11.31 26.37 15.11
C ALA A 281 -10.35 27.19 15.99
N ALA A 282 -9.75 26.58 17.01
CA ALA A 282 -8.78 27.24 17.88
C ALA A 282 -7.45 27.57 17.16
N ASP A 283 -7.00 26.71 16.25
CA ASP A 283 -5.74 26.87 15.51
C ASP A 283 -5.85 27.93 14.37
N HIS A 284 -7.07 28.26 13.92
CA HIS A 284 -7.32 29.09 12.74
C HIS A 284 -8.26 30.30 12.99
N GLY A 285 -8.37 30.75 14.24
CA GLY A 285 -9.24 31.86 14.67
C GLY A 285 -9.16 33.12 13.81
#